data_AF-A0A842Y0D8-F1
#
_entry.id   AF-A0A842Y0D8-F1
#
_cell.length_a   1.000
_cell.length_b   1.000
_cell.length_c   1.000
_cell.angle_alpha   90.00
_cell.angle_beta   90.00
_cell.angle_gamma   90.00
#
_symmetry.space_group_name_H-M   'P 1'
#
loop_
_entity.id
_entity.type
_entity.pdbx_description
1 polymer ?
#
loop_
_entity_poly.entity_id
_entity_poly.type
_entity_poly.pdbx_seq_one_letter_code
_entity_poly.pdbx_strand_id
1 'polypeptide(L)'
;MDSKDLQNNNEWKKYFRMTIVGVIILLFLFGLYNARNEYYEYEKIRTQVDLSLYKAISLQNAGSFLEARDEYEGILNNISSSRFPDEYVLTQNNLGYIYQNLAQVEDEEENLKKAINAYRKSLGISTKDNNLIDRGQTYNDIGDAYRDLAGLTDKIENLEKAINAYKETLKMRPVDTFPIEYATIQNNLGIAYRMMAEERDVEPNLKKAFDAHYQALMIFNAEKYPTGYATVQNELGNAFRLLAEVKDKDSNLGDAIDAYNEALVIFTEEKYPAKYQTIMLNLERAENQLNNDVSTINDSN
;
A
#
# COMPACT_ATOMS: atom_id res chain seq x y z
N MET A 1 37.73 -53.29 55.95
CA MET A 1 37.67 -52.76 54.57
C MET A 1 39.06 -52.24 54.28
N ASP A 2 39.79 -52.91 53.39
CA ASP A 2 41.23 -52.71 53.20
C ASP A 2 41.50 -51.34 52.54
N SER A 3 42.59 -50.65 52.89
CA SER A 3 42.86 -49.28 52.42
C SER A 3 42.98 -49.18 50.89
N LYS A 4 43.35 -50.29 50.24
CA LYS A 4 43.37 -50.46 48.79
C LYS A 4 41.98 -50.39 48.13
N ASP A 5 40.93 -50.91 48.78
CA ASP A 5 39.58 -50.91 48.22
C ASP A 5 38.93 -49.52 48.23
N LEU A 6 39.22 -48.72 49.26
CA LEU A 6 38.80 -47.31 49.35
C LEU A 6 39.50 -46.43 48.31
N GLN A 7 40.79 -46.66 48.07
CA GLN A 7 41.57 -45.96 47.06
C GLN A 7 41.08 -46.28 45.64
N ASN A 8 40.76 -47.55 45.37
CA ASN A 8 40.24 -48.00 44.08
C ASN A 8 38.84 -47.44 43.76
N ASN A 9 37.96 -47.33 44.78
CA ASN A 9 36.63 -46.71 44.64
C ASN A 9 36.72 -45.20 44.34
N ASN A 10 37.70 -44.51 44.93
CA ASN A 10 37.94 -43.08 44.65
C ASN A 10 38.52 -42.86 43.24
N GLU A 11 39.41 -43.73 42.76
CA GLU A 11 39.93 -43.66 41.40
C GLU A 11 38.84 -43.94 40.35
N TRP A 12 37.99 -44.94 40.54
CA TRP A 12 36.88 -45.21 39.60
C TRP A 12 35.90 -44.03 39.51
N LYS A 13 35.53 -43.42 40.64
CA LYS A 13 34.71 -42.20 40.65
C LYS A 13 35.39 -41.02 39.95
N LYS A 14 36.72 -40.91 40.05
CA LYS A 14 37.51 -39.88 39.37
C LYS A 14 37.55 -40.12 37.86
N TYR A 15 37.77 -41.35 37.40
CA TYR A 15 37.69 -41.71 35.98
C TYR A 15 36.30 -41.45 35.40
N PHE A 16 35.25 -41.85 36.12
CA PHE A 16 33.86 -41.61 35.71
C PHE A 16 33.52 -40.11 35.64
N ARG A 17 34.02 -39.30 36.57
CA ARG A 17 33.87 -37.83 36.51
C ARG A 17 34.64 -37.24 35.33
N MET A 18 35.86 -37.70 35.06
CA MET A 18 36.68 -37.23 33.94
C MET A 18 36.05 -37.58 32.58
N THR A 19 35.45 -38.76 32.43
CA THR A 19 34.75 -39.13 31.19
C THR A 19 33.49 -38.31 30.98
N ILE A 20 32.70 -38.07 32.02
CA ILE A 20 31.53 -37.18 31.95
C ILE A 20 31.95 -35.76 31.54
N VAL A 21 32.99 -35.20 32.17
CA VAL A 21 33.52 -33.87 31.83
C VAL A 21 34.01 -33.84 30.38
N GLY A 22 34.73 -34.87 29.92
CA GLY A 22 35.18 -34.98 28.55
C GLY A 22 34.04 -35.02 27.52
N VAL A 23 32.98 -35.78 27.80
CA VAL A 23 31.77 -35.83 26.95
C VAL A 23 31.06 -34.48 26.90
N ILE A 24 30.93 -33.79 28.04
CA ILE A 24 30.33 -32.45 28.10
C ILE A 24 31.13 -31.46 27.25
N ILE A 25 32.47 -31.48 27.34
CA ILE A 25 33.35 -30.62 26.54
C ILE A 25 33.16 -30.92 25.03
N LEU A 26 33.11 -32.19 24.63
CA LEU A 26 32.92 -32.57 23.24
C LEU A 26 31.55 -32.12 22.71
N LEU A 27 30.47 -32.28 23.49
CA LEU A 27 29.14 -31.79 23.12
C LEU A 27 29.12 -30.26 22.99
N PHE A 28 29.81 -29.55 23.89
CA PHE A 28 29.94 -28.11 23.83
C PHE A 28 30.70 -27.65 22.57
N LEU A 29 31.84 -28.27 22.27
CA LEU A 29 32.62 -27.97 21.06
C LEU A 29 31.86 -28.31 19.78
N PHE A 30 31.09 -29.40 19.76
CA PHE A 30 30.21 -29.75 18.66
C PHE A 30 29.10 -28.70 18.47
N GLY A 31 28.50 -28.23 19.56
CA GLY A 31 27.54 -27.12 19.54
C GLY A 31 28.15 -25.84 18.96
N LEU A 32 29.37 -25.47 19.39
CA LEU A 32 30.08 -24.31 18.84
C LEU A 32 30.42 -24.46 17.35
N TYR A 33 30.81 -25.66 16.91
CA TYR A 33 31.08 -25.96 15.51
C TYR A 33 29.83 -25.79 14.65
N ASN A 34 28.69 -26.35 15.09
CA ASN A 34 27.42 -26.21 14.38
C ASN A 34 26.97 -24.75 14.33
N ALA A 35 27.01 -24.03 15.44
CA ALA A 35 26.67 -22.61 15.49
C ALA A 35 27.55 -21.75 14.55
N ARG A 36 28.85 -22.06 14.46
CA ARG A 36 29.76 -21.39 13.53
C ARG A 36 29.41 -21.67 12.07
N ASN A 37 29.09 -22.91 11.72
CA ASN A 37 28.70 -23.26 10.36
C ASN A 37 27.36 -22.61 9.98
N GLU A 38 26.38 -22.62 10.88
CA GLU A 38 25.10 -21.93 10.70
C GLU A 38 25.29 -20.43 10.49
N TYR A 39 26.19 -19.79 11.24
CA TYR A 39 26.55 -18.39 11.07
C TYR A 39 27.15 -18.10 9.68
N TYR A 40 28.06 -18.94 9.19
CA TYR A 40 28.65 -18.74 7.86
C TYR A 40 27.62 -18.91 6.73
N GLU A 41 26.75 -19.93 6.82
CA GLU A 41 25.67 -20.11 5.85
C GLU A 41 24.68 -18.94 5.90
N TYR A 42 24.39 -18.42 7.10
CA TYR A 42 23.57 -17.23 7.28
C TYR A 42 24.17 -16.01 6.56
N GLU A 43 25.43 -15.67 6.82
CA GLU A 43 26.08 -14.49 6.21
C GLU A 43 26.24 -14.63 4.69
N LYS A 44 26.49 -15.85 4.20
CA LYS A 44 26.55 -16.13 2.77
C LYS A 44 25.22 -15.88 2.08
N ILE A 45 24.12 -16.38 2.65
CA ILE A 45 22.77 -16.14 2.12
C ILE A 45 22.44 -14.65 2.20
N ARG A 46 22.74 -14.00 3.32
CA ARG A 46 22.53 -12.55 3.49
C ARG A 46 23.18 -11.73 2.39
N THR A 47 24.46 -11.99 2.13
CA THR A 47 25.22 -11.31 1.06
C THR A 47 24.58 -11.53 -0.32
N GLN A 48 24.12 -12.76 -0.61
CA GLN A 48 23.44 -13.06 -1.87
C GLN A 48 22.09 -12.33 -1.98
N VAL A 49 21.32 -12.30 -0.88
CA VAL A 49 20.04 -11.60 -0.79
C VAL A 49 20.23 -10.10 -1.00
N ASP A 50 21.26 -9.49 -0.40
CA ASP A 50 21.56 -8.07 -0.58
C ASP A 50 21.87 -7.72 -2.04
N LEU A 51 22.66 -8.57 -2.73
CA LEU A 51 22.94 -8.40 -4.16
C LEU A 51 21.67 -8.55 -5.02
N SER A 52 20.85 -9.56 -4.74
CA SER A 52 19.60 -9.77 -5.47
C SER A 52 18.60 -8.64 -5.21
N LEU A 53 18.51 -8.13 -3.98
CA LEU A 53 17.67 -6.98 -3.64
C LEU A 53 18.10 -5.74 -4.41
N TYR A 54 19.41 -5.46 -4.44
CA TYR A 54 19.93 -4.35 -5.24
C TYR A 54 19.57 -4.49 -6.72
N LYS A 55 19.70 -5.70 -7.29
CA LYS A 55 19.31 -5.98 -8.68
C LYS A 55 17.81 -5.77 -8.89
N ALA A 56 16.96 -6.33 -8.03
CA ALA A 56 15.51 -6.25 -8.13
C ALA A 56 15.02 -4.80 -8.04
N ILE A 57 15.57 -4.00 -7.10
CA ILE A 57 15.26 -2.58 -6.96
C ILE A 57 15.71 -1.79 -8.20
N SER A 58 16.88 -2.12 -8.75
CA SER A 58 17.35 -1.49 -10.00
C SER A 58 16.40 -1.77 -11.17
N LEU A 59 15.95 -3.02 -11.34
CA LEU A 59 14.97 -3.41 -12.36
C LEU A 59 13.62 -2.71 -12.15
N GLN A 60 13.15 -2.64 -10.90
CA GLN A 60 11.94 -1.91 -10.53
C GLN A 60 12.03 -0.43 -10.93
N ASN A 61 13.14 0.23 -10.60
CA ASN A 61 13.35 1.65 -10.94
C ASN A 61 13.47 1.87 -12.46
N ALA A 62 13.90 0.85 -13.21
CA ALA A 62 13.94 0.86 -14.67
C ALA A 62 12.57 0.55 -15.31
N GLY A 63 11.55 0.19 -14.53
CA GLY A 63 10.22 -0.22 -15.03
C GLY A 63 10.16 -1.65 -15.59
N SER A 64 11.23 -2.44 -15.42
CA SER A 64 11.31 -3.86 -15.78
C SER A 64 10.59 -4.71 -14.73
N PHE A 65 9.26 -4.55 -14.62
CA PHE A 65 8.46 -5.11 -13.54
C PHE A 65 8.39 -6.64 -13.55
N LEU A 66 8.40 -7.27 -14.73
CA LEU A 66 8.42 -8.74 -14.86
C LEU A 66 9.73 -9.32 -14.32
N GLU A 67 10.87 -8.76 -14.73
CA GLU A 67 12.18 -9.21 -14.26
C GLU A 67 12.37 -8.90 -12.78
N ALA A 68 11.89 -7.74 -12.31
CA ALA A 68 11.93 -7.38 -10.89
C ALA A 68 11.10 -8.36 -10.04
N ARG A 69 9.91 -8.76 -10.51
CA ARG A 69 9.08 -9.78 -9.86
C ARG A 69 9.88 -11.08 -9.71
N ASP A 70 10.46 -11.57 -10.78
CA ASP A 70 11.17 -12.85 -10.80
C ASP A 70 12.36 -12.84 -9.82
N GLU A 71 13.09 -11.72 -9.73
CA GLU A 71 14.17 -11.56 -8.74
C GLU A 71 13.65 -11.53 -7.29
N TYR A 72 12.56 -10.80 -7.01
CA TYR A 72 11.95 -10.78 -5.68
C TYR A 72 11.39 -12.13 -5.26
N GLU A 73 10.71 -12.85 -6.16
CA GLU A 73 10.26 -14.23 -5.91
C GLU A 73 11.46 -15.17 -5.67
N GLY A 74 12.54 -15.01 -6.43
CA GLY A 74 13.79 -15.73 -6.25
C GLY A 74 14.43 -15.50 -4.88
N ILE A 75 14.40 -14.26 -4.37
CA ILE A 75 14.86 -13.93 -3.01
C ILE A 75 14.03 -14.70 -1.98
N LEU A 76 12.69 -14.66 -2.10
CA LEU A 76 11.78 -15.30 -1.16
C LEU A 76 11.91 -16.83 -1.08
N ASN A 77 12.54 -17.47 -2.07
CA ASN A 77 12.87 -18.90 -2.00
C ASN A 77 14.02 -19.22 -1.03
N ASN A 78 14.82 -18.22 -0.66
CA ASN A 78 16.02 -18.38 0.17
C ASN A 78 15.86 -17.79 1.58
N ILE A 79 14.81 -16.98 1.80
CA ILE A 79 14.55 -16.29 3.07
C ILE A 79 13.14 -16.60 3.59
N SER A 80 12.86 -16.26 4.85
CA SER A 80 11.54 -16.44 5.46
C SER A 80 11.25 -15.39 6.53
N SER A 81 10.00 -15.29 6.98
CA SER A 81 9.65 -14.42 8.11
C SER A 81 10.39 -14.77 9.41
N SER A 82 10.89 -16.00 9.55
CA SER A 82 11.67 -16.44 10.72
C SER A 82 13.18 -16.30 10.55
N ARG A 83 13.65 -16.15 9.31
CA ARG A 83 15.07 -16.13 8.94
C ARG A 83 15.26 -15.06 7.88
N PHE A 84 15.95 -13.98 8.24
CA PHE A 84 16.00 -12.71 7.48
C PHE A 84 14.66 -11.96 7.48
N PRO A 85 14.12 -11.63 8.68
CA PRO A 85 12.79 -11.01 8.78
C PRO A 85 12.73 -9.62 8.15
N ASP A 86 13.79 -8.82 8.27
CA ASP A 86 13.85 -7.46 7.70
C ASP A 86 13.86 -7.52 6.16
N GLU A 87 14.72 -8.37 5.59
CA GLU A 87 14.80 -8.60 4.15
C GLU A 87 13.47 -9.18 3.62
N TYR A 88 12.83 -10.10 4.36
CA TYR A 88 11.54 -10.67 3.97
C TYR A 88 10.44 -9.61 3.90
N VAL A 89 10.34 -8.74 4.91
CA VAL A 89 9.37 -7.63 4.94
C VAL A 89 9.59 -6.69 3.76
N LEU A 90 10.83 -6.27 3.53
CA LEU A 90 11.20 -5.41 2.42
C LEU A 90 10.85 -6.05 1.06
N THR A 91 11.23 -7.31 0.85
CA THR A 91 10.93 -8.05 -0.38
C THR A 91 9.43 -8.17 -0.61
N GLN A 92 8.64 -8.50 0.42
CA GLN A 92 7.18 -8.60 0.29
C GLN A 92 6.52 -7.24 -0.04
N ASN A 93 6.99 -6.15 0.57
CA ASN A 93 6.49 -4.81 0.23
C ASN A 93 6.79 -4.45 -1.23
N ASN A 94 8.03 -4.65 -1.68
CA ASN A 94 8.40 -4.33 -3.04
C ASN A 94 7.69 -5.24 -4.05
N LEU A 95 7.57 -6.54 -3.75
CA LEU A 95 6.82 -7.47 -4.59
C LEU A 95 5.34 -7.07 -4.69
N GLY A 96 4.74 -6.56 -3.61
CA GLY A 96 3.41 -5.96 -3.63
C GLY A 96 3.29 -4.83 -4.64
N TYR A 97 4.25 -3.89 -4.61
CA TYR A 97 4.31 -2.76 -5.54
C TYR A 97 4.48 -3.23 -6.99
N ILE A 98 5.33 -4.23 -7.20
CA ILE A 98 5.55 -4.82 -8.54
C ILE A 98 4.25 -5.40 -9.09
N TYR A 99 3.51 -6.19 -8.30
CA TYR A 99 2.25 -6.74 -8.76
C TYR A 99 1.19 -5.67 -9.04
N GLN A 100 1.11 -4.57 -8.28
CA GLN A 100 0.20 -3.47 -8.62
C GLN A 100 0.54 -2.83 -9.97
N ASN A 101 1.83 -2.67 -10.29
CA ASN A 101 2.24 -2.14 -11.58
C ASN A 101 1.97 -3.14 -12.73
N LEU A 102 2.20 -4.43 -12.50
CA LEU A 102 1.86 -5.47 -13.47
C LEU A 102 0.36 -5.55 -13.72
N ALA A 103 -0.49 -5.30 -12.71
CA ALA A 103 -1.93 -5.28 -12.87
C ALA A 103 -2.42 -4.27 -13.92
N GLN A 104 -1.69 -3.17 -14.14
CA GLN A 104 -2.00 -2.17 -15.16
C GLN A 104 -1.74 -2.66 -16.60
N VAL A 105 -1.09 -3.82 -16.77
CA VAL A 105 -0.63 -4.33 -18.06
C VAL A 105 -1.16 -5.74 -18.35
N GLU A 106 -1.24 -6.61 -17.34
CA GLU A 106 -1.73 -7.99 -17.46
C GLU A 106 -2.40 -8.50 -16.18
N ASP A 107 -3.30 -9.47 -16.33
CA ASP A 107 -3.93 -10.23 -15.24
C ASP A 107 -4.36 -9.37 -14.04
N GLU A 108 -5.02 -8.24 -14.31
CA GLU A 108 -5.25 -7.14 -13.35
C GLU A 108 -5.78 -7.63 -11.99
N GLU A 109 -6.89 -8.37 -11.99
CA GLU A 109 -7.51 -8.88 -10.75
C GLU A 109 -6.57 -9.82 -9.97
N GLU A 110 -5.89 -10.73 -10.66
CA GLU A 110 -5.00 -11.69 -10.02
C GLU A 110 -3.77 -11.00 -9.44
N ASN A 111 -3.17 -10.07 -10.19
CA ASN A 111 -2.03 -9.31 -9.74
C ASN A 111 -2.37 -8.38 -8.57
N LEU A 112 -3.53 -7.73 -8.56
CA LEU A 112 -3.98 -6.96 -7.38
C LEU A 112 -4.16 -7.86 -6.14
N LYS A 113 -4.72 -9.07 -6.29
CA LYS A 113 -4.82 -10.04 -5.18
C LYS A 113 -3.44 -10.49 -4.68
N LYS A 114 -2.49 -10.73 -5.58
CA LYS A 114 -1.09 -11.04 -5.23
C LYS A 114 -0.43 -9.89 -4.49
N ALA A 115 -0.65 -8.65 -4.95
CA ALA A 115 -0.13 -7.45 -4.31
C ALA A 115 -0.60 -7.33 -2.85
N ILE A 116 -1.91 -7.41 -2.64
CA ILE A 116 -2.54 -7.37 -1.31
C ILE A 116 -1.99 -8.49 -0.40
N ASN A 117 -1.82 -9.69 -0.93
CA ASN A 117 -1.26 -10.81 -0.16
C ASN A 117 0.20 -10.53 0.26
N ALA A 118 1.02 -9.99 -0.64
CA ALA A 118 2.41 -9.65 -0.34
C ALA A 118 2.49 -8.56 0.75
N TYR A 119 1.74 -7.47 0.61
CA TYR A 119 1.67 -6.41 1.62
C TYR A 119 1.17 -6.92 2.98
N ARG A 120 0.17 -7.81 3.00
CA ARG A 120 -0.31 -8.43 4.25
C ARG A 120 0.74 -9.31 4.93
N LYS A 121 1.54 -10.07 4.15
CA LYS A 121 2.66 -10.85 4.69
C LYS A 121 3.70 -9.96 5.36
N SER A 122 4.00 -8.81 4.74
CA SER A 122 4.89 -7.80 5.31
C SER A 122 4.35 -7.23 6.63
N LEU A 123 3.11 -6.73 6.63
CA LEU A 123 2.49 -6.14 7.83
C LEU A 123 2.31 -7.12 8.99
N GLY A 124 2.26 -8.43 8.72
CA GLY A 124 2.17 -9.49 9.71
C GLY A 124 3.43 -9.69 10.56
N ILE A 125 4.54 -9.04 10.21
CA ILE A 125 5.85 -9.24 10.85
C ILE A 125 6.30 -7.93 11.50
N SER A 126 6.52 -7.97 12.81
CA SER A 126 7.16 -6.87 13.53
C SER A 126 8.67 -7.06 13.49
N THR A 127 9.39 -6.13 12.87
CA THR A 127 10.85 -6.13 12.83
C THR A 127 11.43 -4.89 13.50
N LYS A 128 12.75 -4.86 13.71
CA LYS A 128 13.43 -3.72 14.36
C LYS A 128 13.35 -2.46 13.51
N ASP A 129 13.38 -2.62 12.19
CA ASP A 129 13.36 -1.52 11.22
C ASP A 129 11.97 -1.27 10.62
N ASN A 130 10.96 -2.11 10.93
CA ASN A 130 9.57 -1.90 10.51
C ASN A 130 8.92 -0.75 11.31
N ASN A 131 9.36 0.47 11.02
CA ASN A 131 8.85 1.70 11.62
C ASN A 131 7.36 1.87 11.27
N LEU A 132 6.61 2.52 12.18
CA LEU A 132 5.25 3.00 11.92
C LEU A 132 5.15 3.75 10.59
N ILE A 133 6.24 4.40 10.16
CA ILE A 133 6.27 5.09 8.89
C ILE A 133 6.09 4.10 7.74
N ASP A 134 6.93 3.08 7.59
CA ASP A 134 6.86 2.17 6.45
C ASP A 134 5.54 1.39 6.42
N ARG A 135 5.01 1.05 7.60
CA ARG A 135 3.67 0.44 7.74
C ARG A 135 2.55 1.32 7.20
N GLY A 136 2.62 2.64 7.42
CA GLY A 136 1.66 3.58 6.87
C GLY A 136 1.64 3.53 5.33
N GLN A 137 2.81 3.50 4.69
CA GLN A 137 2.88 3.37 3.23
C GLN A 137 2.25 2.05 2.77
N THR A 138 2.59 0.93 3.41
CA THR A 138 2.01 -0.37 3.05
C THR A 138 0.48 -0.39 3.21
N TYR A 139 -0.08 0.25 4.23
CA TYR A 139 -1.54 0.38 4.35
C TYR A 139 -2.14 1.25 3.24
N ASN A 140 -1.46 2.32 2.81
CA ASN A 140 -1.93 3.11 1.67
C ASN A 140 -1.99 2.26 0.40
N ASP A 141 -0.93 1.52 0.11
CA ASP A 141 -0.82 0.70 -1.10
C ASP A 141 -1.87 -0.43 -1.12
N ILE A 142 -2.14 -1.04 0.06
CA ILE A 142 -3.28 -1.95 0.24
C ILE A 142 -4.61 -1.26 -0.08
N GLY A 143 -4.78 -0.02 0.38
CA GLY A 143 -5.98 0.78 0.12
C GLY A 143 -6.19 1.01 -1.37
N ASP A 144 -5.13 1.41 -2.08
CA ASP A 144 -5.14 1.59 -3.53
C ASP A 144 -5.47 0.28 -4.25
N ALA A 145 -4.82 -0.83 -3.89
CA ALA A 145 -5.10 -2.13 -4.50
C ALA A 145 -6.55 -2.59 -4.28
N TYR A 146 -7.13 -2.33 -3.11
CA TYR A 146 -8.54 -2.62 -2.85
C TYR A 146 -9.49 -1.72 -3.62
N ARG A 147 -9.18 -0.42 -3.74
CA ARG A 147 -9.99 0.49 -4.56
C ARG A 147 -9.99 0.06 -6.02
N ASP A 148 -8.84 -0.35 -6.55
CA ASP A 148 -8.72 -0.81 -7.93
C ASP A 148 -9.47 -2.14 -8.12
N LEU A 149 -9.35 -3.10 -7.19
CA LEU A 149 -10.16 -4.32 -7.19
C LEU A 149 -11.66 -4.04 -7.14
N ALA A 150 -12.11 -2.99 -6.45
CA ALA A 150 -13.52 -2.63 -6.41
C ALA A 150 -14.07 -2.21 -7.78
N GLY A 151 -13.22 -1.77 -8.70
CA GLY A 151 -13.58 -1.53 -10.09
C GLY A 151 -13.81 -2.81 -10.90
N LEU A 152 -13.34 -3.96 -10.39
CA LEU A 152 -13.38 -5.25 -11.07
C LEU A 152 -14.36 -6.25 -10.46
N THR A 153 -14.34 -6.40 -9.13
CA THR A 153 -15.14 -7.38 -8.38
C THR A 153 -15.47 -6.90 -6.98
N ASP A 154 -16.53 -7.45 -6.40
CA ASP A 154 -16.91 -7.28 -4.99
C ASP A 154 -16.86 -5.81 -4.51
N LYS A 155 -17.37 -4.89 -5.37
CA LYS A 155 -17.17 -3.43 -5.26
C LYS A 155 -17.32 -2.89 -3.85
N ILE A 156 -18.45 -3.18 -3.19
CA ILE A 156 -18.74 -2.68 -1.84
C ILE A 156 -17.72 -3.21 -0.81
N GLU A 157 -17.45 -4.52 -0.80
CA GLU A 157 -16.54 -5.13 0.18
C GLU A 157 -15.10 -4.59 0.00
N ASN A 158 -14.66 -4.46 -1.24
CA ASN A 158 -13.34 -3.93 -1.54
C ASN A 158 -13.23 -2.43 -1.21
N LEU A 159 -14.26 -1.62 -1.46
CA LEU A 159 -14.28 -0.22 -1.01
C LEU A 159 -14.26 -0.08 0.51
N GLU A 160 -14.97 -0.93 1.26
CA GLU A 160 -14.90 -0.94 2.73
C GLU A 160 -13.48 -1.22 3.23
N LYS A 161 -12.79 -2.19 2.60
CA LYS A 161 -11.38 -2.50 2.91
C LYS A 161 -10.45 -1.34 2.54
N ALA A 162 -10.64 -0.70 1.39
CA ALA A 162 -9.87 0.46 0.97
C ALA A 162 -10.01 1.63 1.96
N ILE A 163 -11.26 1.99 2.30
CA ILE A 163 -11.58 3.05 3.27
C ILE A 163 -10.92 2.78 4.63
N ASN A 164 -10.97 1.53 5.11
CA ASN A 164 -10.33 1.16 6.37
C ASN A 164 -8.80 1.29 6.29
N ALA A 165 -8.19 0.84 5.19
CA ALA A 165 -6.75 0.95 4.99
C ALA A 165 -6.27 2.41 4.98
N TYR A 166 -6.95 3.30 4.22
CA TYR A 166 -6.62 4.73 4.21
C TYR A 166 -6.78 5.39 5.60
N LYS A 167 -7.82 5.01 6.36
CA LYS A 167 -7.99 5.52 7.74
C LYS A 167 -6.86 5.09 8.67
N GLU A 168 -6.39 3.85 8.57
CA GLU A 168 -5.22 3.41 9.34
C GLU A 168 -3.96 4.15 8.91
N THR A 169 -3.78 4.40 7.61
CA THR A 169 -2.66 5.22 7.12
C THR A 169 -2.69 6.63 7.70
N LEU A 170 -3.84 7.31 7.73
CA LEU A 170 -3.98 8.68 8.27
C LEU A 170 -3.59 8.77 9.75
N LYS A 171 -3.76 7.69 10.54
CA LYS A 171 -3.27 7.65 11.93
C LYS A 171 -1.74 7.61 12.02
N MET A 172 -1.08 7.02 11.03
CA MET A 172 0.39 6.89 10.94
C MET A 172 1.05 8.04 10.18
N ARG A 173 0.26 8.81 9.44
CA ARG A 173 0.68 9.94 8.60
C ARG A 173 -0.04 11.21 9.05
N PRO A 174 0.25 11.74 10.25
CA PRO A 174 -0.34 12.98 10.70
C PRO A 174 0.08 14.15 9.81
N VAL A 175 -0.85 15.07 9.59
CA VAL A 175 -0.67 16.24 8.70
C VAL A 175 0.56 17.09 9.05
N ASP A 176 0.91 17.22 10.33
CA ASP A 176 2.03 18.06 10.79
C ASP A 176 3.40 17.52 10.35
N THR A 177 3.51 16.21 10.10
CA THR A 177 4.78 15.56 9.74
C THR A 177 4.81 15.14 8.27
N PHE A 178 3.65 14.77 7.71
CA PHE A 178 3.51 14.26 6.34
C PHE A 178 2.39 14.99 5.59
N PRO A 179 2.47 16.31 5.40
CA PRO A 179 1.35 17.10 4.88
C PRO A 179 0.94 16.68 3.46
N ILE A 180 1.91 16.35 2.60
CA ILE A 180 1.66 15.99 1.21
C ILE A 180 1.00 14.61 1.15
N GLU A 181 1.56 13.64 1.86
CA GLU A 181 1.03 12.28 1.94
C GLU A 181 -0.38 12.29 2.55
N TYR A 182 -0.57 13.05 3.63
CA TYR A 182 -1.87 13.26 4.26
C TYR A 182 -2.91 13.72 3.23
N ALA A 183 -2.59 14.75 2.44
CA ALA A 183 -3.49 15.27 1.42
C ALA A 183 -3.78 14.24 0.30
N THR A 184 -2.78 13.48 -0.13
CA THR A 184 -2.97 12.38 -1.09
C THR A 184 -3.90 11.30 -0.54
N ILE A 185 -3.70 10.87 0.70
CA ILE A 185 -4.53 9.84 1.34
C ILE A 185 -5.96 10.35 1.55
N GLN A 186 -6.13 11.61 1.92
CA GLN A 186 -7.45 12.24 2.03
C GLN A 186 -8.16 12.29 0.68
N ASN A 187 -7.46 12.61 -0.41
CA ASN A 187 -8.03 12.53 -1.74
C ASN A 187 -8.48 11.11 -2.10
N ASN A 188 -7.65 10.09 -1.85
CA ASN A 188 -7.97 8.69 -2.11
C ASN A 188 -9.16 8.19 -1.26
N LEU A 189 -9.22 8.62 0.00
CA LEU A 189 -10.35 8.36 0.89
C LEU A 189 -11.63 9.01 0.35
N GLY A 190 -11.55 10.23 -0.17
CA GLY A 190 -12.66 10.92 -0.82
C GLY A 190 -13.19 10.17 -2.04
N ILE A 191 -12.29 9.73 -2.92
CA ILE A 191 -12.63 8.90 -4.09
C ILE A 191 -13.34 7.62 -3.65
N ALA A 192 -12.82 6.90 -2.65
CA ALA A 192 -13.42 5.66 -2.18
C ALA A 192 -14.83 5.87 -1.60
N TYR A 193 -15.06 6.97 -0.87
CA TYR A 193 -16.40 7.32 -0.41
C TYR A 193 -17.34 7.73 -1.54
N ARG A 194 -16.86 8.47 -2.55
CA ARG A 194 -17.64 8.81 -3.75
C ARG A 194 -18.07 7.55 -4.50
N MET A 195 -17.15 6.60 -4.70
CA MET A 195 -17.46 5.30 -5.31
C MET A 195 -18.45 4.47 -4.46
N MET A 196 -18.38 4.57 -3.13
CA MET A 196 -19.36 3.94 -2.24
C MET A 196 -20.73 4.61 -2.37
N ALA A 197 -20.77 5.93 -2.54
CA ALA A 197 -22.00 6.69 -2.73
C ALA A 197 -22.74 6.31 -4.02
N GLU A 198 -22.01 5.95 -5.09
CA GLU A 198 -22.62 5.40 -6.32
C GLU A 198 -23.40 4.10 -6.06
N GLU A 199 -23.02 3.34 -5.03
CA GLU A 199 -23.62 2.04 -4.70
C GLU A 199 -24.70 2.14 -3.62
N ARG A 200 -24.49 2.96 -2.58
CA ARG A 200 -25.44 3.12 -1.47
C ARG A 200 -25.18 4.38 -0.65
N ASP A 201 -26.20 4.77 0.12
CA ASP A 201 -26.14 5.86 1.10
C ASP A 201 -25.50 7.14 0.52
N VAL A 202 -26.04 7.59 -0.64
CA VAL A 202 -25.49 8.65 -1.49
C VAL A 202 -25.07 9.88 -0.67
N GLU A 203 -26.02 10.54 0.02
CA GLU A 203 -25.73 11.77 0.78
C GLU A 203 -24.72 11.55 1.93
N PRO A 204 -24.88 10.55 2.83
CA PRO A 204 -23.90 10.30 3.89
C PRO A 204 -22.49 10.01 3.39
N ASN A 205 -22.34 9.26 2.30
CA ASN A 205 -21.04 8.94 1.74
C ASN A 205 -20.43 10.12 0.98
N LEU A 206 -21.22 10.87 0.21
CA LEU A 206 -20.75 12.11 -0.42
C LEU A 206 -20.33 13.15 0.60
N LYS A 207 -21.04 13.29 1.73
CA LYS A 207 -20.59 14.16 2.82
C LYS A 207 -19.18 13.80 3.30
N LYS A 208 -18.89 12.50 3.48
CA LYS A 208 -17.54 12.05 3.86
C LYS A 208 -16.52 12.26 2.75
N ALA A 209 -16.92 12.14 1.49
CA ALA A 209 -16.07 12.42 0.34
C ALA A 209 -15.67 13.90 0.31
N PHE A 210 -16.63 14.81 0.45
CA PHE A 210 -16.38 16.26 0.57
C PHE A 210 -15.47 16.58 1.77
N ASP A 211 -15.79 16.04 2.96
CA ASP A 211 -14.98 16.26 4.16
C ASP A 211 -13.51 15.82 3.94
N ALA A 212 -13.26 14.76 3.17
CA ALA A 212 -11.90 14.29 2.85
C ALA A 212 -11.23 15.16 1.76
N HIS A 213 -11.92 15.47 0.66
CA HIS A 213 -11.39 16.34 -0.40
C HIS A 213 -11.05 17.75 0.11
N TYR A 214 -11.87 18.35 0.97
CA TYR A 214 -11.57 19.64 1.55
C TYR A 214 -10.35 19.59 2.50
N GLN A 215 -10.15 18.48 3.22
CA GLN A 215 -8.91 18.29 3.99
C GLN A 215 -7.68 18.17 3.10
N ALA A 216 -7.80 17.55 1.92
CA ALA A 216 -6.71 17.56 0.94
C ALA A 216 -6.43 18.98 0.42
N LEU A 217 -7.46 19.78 0.14
CA LEU A 217 -7.33 21.17 -0.32
C LEU A 217 -6.76 22.14 0.73
N MET A 218 -6.78 21.80 2.02
CA MET A 218 -6.05 22.59 3.04
C MET A 218 -4.54 22.59 2.78
N ILE A 219 -4.02 21.57 2.08
CA ILE A 219 -2.60 21.46 1.73
C ILE A 219 -2.41 21.74 0.23
N PHE A 220 -3.18 21.06 -0.62
CA PHE A 220 -3.10 21.21 -2.06
C PHE A 220 -3.82 22.48 -2.53
N ASN A 221 -3.02 23.47 -2.94
CA ASN A 221 -3.50 24.71 -3.53
C ASN A 221 -2.87 24.93 -4.91
N ALA A 222 -3.52 25.75 -5.72
CA ALA A 222 -3.14 26.01 -7.11
C ALA A 222 -1.71 26.55 -7.27
N GLU A 223 -1.17 27.27 -6.28
CA GLU A 223 0.17 27.86 -6.35
C GLU A 223 1.27 26.84 -6.03
N LYS A 224 1.14 26.13 -4.90
CA LYS A 224 2.21 25.27 -4.39
C LYS A 224 2.12 23.83 -4.88
N TYR A 225 0.91 23.32 -5.10
CA TYR A 225 0.65 21.94 -5.53
C TYR A 225 -0.44 21.90 -6.62
N PRO A 226 -0.22 22.56 -7.77
CA PRO A 226 -1.24 22.75 -8.80
C PRO A 226 -1.89 21.45 -9.28
N THR A 227 -1.09 20.40 -9.47
CA THR A 227 -1.60 19.10 -9.95
C THR A 227 -2.42 18.36 -8.90
N GLY A 228 -2.03 18.43 -7.63
CA GLY A 228 -2.81 17.88 -6.52
C GLY A 228 -4.13 18.62 -6.37
N TYR A 229 -4.09 19.96 -6.41
CA TYR A 229 -5.26 20.83 -6.37
C TYR A 229 -6.27 20.49 -7.48
N ALA A 230 -5.81 20.47 -8.74
CA ALA A 230 -6.66 20.18 -9.89
C ALA A 230 -7.22 18.74 -9.87
N THR A 231 -6.48 17.78 -9.32
CA THR A 231 -7.00 16.41 -9.14
C THR A 231 -8.15 16.41 -8.15
N VAL A 232 -8.00 17.07 -7.00
CA VAL A 232 -9.07 17.15 -6.00
C VAL A 232 -10.28 17.91 -6.54
N GLN A 233 -10.07 18.98 -7.31
CA GLN A 233 -11.16 19.74 -7.93
C GLN A 233 -11.96 18.89 -8.94
N ASN A 234 -11.30 18.08 -9.76
CA ASN A 234 -12.00 17.12 -10.62
C ASN A 234 -12.84 16.12 -9.81
N GLU A 235 -12.32 15.60 -8.69
CA GLU A 235 -13.08 14.67 -7.84
C GLU A 235 -14.25 15.34 -7.12
N LEU A 236 -14.11 16.59 -6.70
CA LEU A 236 -15.20 17.40 -6.19
C LEU A 236 -16.30 17.59 -7.25
N GLY A 237 -15.92 17.89 -8.50
CA GLY A 237 -16.88 17.97 -9.61
C GLY A 237 -17.65 16.66 -9.80
N ASN A 238 -16.97 15.52 -9.74
CA ASN A 238 -17.62 14.21 -9.82
C ASN A 238 -18.59 13.97 -8.65
N ALA A 239 -18.20 14.38 -7.43
CA ALA A 239 -19.01 14.23 -6.23
C ALA A 239 -20.26 15.14 -6.25
N PHE A 240 -20.12 16.40 -6.68
CA PHE A 240 -21.23 17.33 -6.84
C PHE A 240 -22.21 16.87 -7.92
N ARG A 241 -21.70 16.39 -9.07
CA ARG A 241 -22.55 15.83 -10.13
C ARG A 241 -23.38 14.64 -9.63
N LEU A 242 -22.80 13.76 -8.81
CA LEU A 242 -23.54 12.65 -8.20
C LEU A 242 -24.57 13.15 -7.16
N LEU A 243 -24.23 14.18 -6.37
CA LEU A 243 -25.18 14.77 -5.43
C LEU A 243 -26.39 15.39 -6.15
N ALA A 244 -26.17 16.00 -7.30
CA ALA A 244 -27.21 16.62 -8.12
C ALA A 244 -28.29 15.63 -8.58
N GLU A 245 -27.97 14.34 -8.66
CA GLU A 245 -28.93 13.28 -9.01
C GLU A 245 -29.96 13.04 -7.90
N VAL A 246 -29.67 13.44 -6.66
CA VAL A 246 -30.54 13.19 -5.49
C VAL A 246 -30.96 14.44 -4.74
N LYS A 247 -30.28 15.59 -4.94
CA LYS A 247 -30.50 16.81 -4.16
C LYS A 247 -30.04 18.07 -4.87
N ASP A 248 -30.79 19.16 -4.70
CA ASP A 248 -30.43 20.54 -5.10
C ASP A 248 -29.73 20.61 -6.49
N LYS A 249 -30.35 19.94 -7.47
CA LYS A 249 -29.75 19.60 -8.79
C LYS A 249 -28.97 20.76 -9.41
N ASP A 250 -29.62 21.89 -9.68
CA ASP A 250 -29.00 23.00 -10.42
C ASP A 250 -27.83 23.62 -9.66
N SER A 251 -27.95 23.75 -8.32
CA SER A 251 -26.87 24.26 -7.48
C SER A 251 -25.66 23.33 -7.53
N ASN A 252 -25.87 22.04 -7.35
CA ASN A 252 -24.80 21.05 -7.36
C ASN A 252 -24.18 20.88 -8.75
N LEU A 253 -24.95 21.00 -9.84
CA LEU A 253 -24.38 21.02 -11.19
C LEU A 253 -23.54 22.27 -11.44
N GLY A 254 -23.96 23.43 -10.93
CA GLY A 254 -23.15 24.66 -10.94
C GLY A 254 -21.82 24.46 -10.22
N ASP A 255 -21.86 23.95 -8.98
CA ASP A 255 -20.65 23.64 -8.20
C ASP A 255 -19.74 22.62 -8.91
N ALA A 256 -20.33 21.63 -9.59
CA ALA A 256 -19.57 20.67 -10.39
C ALA A 256 -18.83 21.31 -11.56
N ILE A 257 -19.51 22.17 -12.32
CA ILE A 257 -18.96 22.92 -13.46
C ILE A 257 -17.79 23.81 -13.00
N ASP A 258 -17.97 24.55 -11.91
CA ASP A 258 -16.94 25.41 -11.34
C ASP A 258 -15.69 24.60 -10.94
N ALA A 259 -15.88 23.46 -10.28
CA ALA A 259 -14.78 22.59 -9.89
C ALA A 259 -14.04 21.98 -11.10
N TYR A 260 -14.74 21.57 -12.16
CA TYR A 260 -14.09 21.11 -13.39
C TYR A 260 -13.30 22.23 -14.07
N ASN A 261 -13.84 23.44 -14.13
CA ASN A 261 -13.15 24.60 -14.70
C ASN A 261 -11.86 24.94 -13.92
N GLU A 262 -11.90 24.91 -12.59
CA GLU A 262 -10.72 25.05 -11.73
C GLU A 262 -9.65 23.99 -12.05
N ALA A 263 -10.05 22.74 -12.28
CA ALA A 263 -9.13 21.68 -12.69
C ALA A 263 -8.51 21.93 -14.09
N LEU A 264 -9.31 22.41 -15.05
CA LEU A 264 -8.89 22.68 -16.43
C LEU A 264 -7.93 23.86 -16.57
N VAL A 265 -7.91 24.80 -15.61
CA VAL A 265 -6.87 25.86 -15.56
C VAL A 265 -5.46 25.26 -15.45
N ILE A 266 -5.31 24.13 -14.76
CA ILE A 266 -4.03 23.45 -14.57
C ILE A 266 -3.84 22.31 -15.58
N PHE A 267 -4.87 21.48 -15.74
CA PHE A 267 -4.84 20.33 -16.63
C PHE A 267 -5.21 20.72 -18.05
N THR A 268 -4.32 21.45 -18.72
CA THR A 268 -4.51 21.88 -20.11
C THR A 268 -4.28 20.75 -21.12
N GLU A 269 -4.86 20.88 -22.31
CA GLU A 269 -4.67 19.92 -23.42
C GLU A 269 -3.19 19.71 -23.77
N GLU A 270 -2.39 20.77 -23.78
CA GLU A 270 -0.96 20.72 -24.11
C GLU A 270 -0.15 19.92 -23.08
N LYS A 271 -0.41 20.13 -21.79
CA LYS A 271 0.43 19.60 -20.71
C LYS A 271 -0.06 18.25 -20.18
N TYR A 272 -1.38 18.01 -20.23
CA TYR A 272 -2.03 16.83 -19.66
C TYR A 272 -3.21 16.34 -20.52
N PRO A 273 -2.99 15.97 -21.79
CA PRO A 273 -4.05 15.71 -22.77
C PRO A 273 -5.09 14.70 -22.30
N ALA A 274 -4.66 13.59 -21.68
CA ALA A 274 -5.58 12.56 -21.19
C ALA A 274 -6.47 13.04 -20.03
N LYS A 275 -5.91 13.80 -19.08
CA LYS A 275 -6.68 14.37 -17.97
C LYS A 275 -7.62 15.46 -18.46
N TYR A 276 -7.14 16.35 -19.32
CA TYR A 276 -7.95 17.39 -19.96
C TYR A 276 -9.17 16.79 -20.65
N GLN A 277 -8.97 15.78 -21.50
CA GLN A 277 -10.07 15.11 -22.21
C GLN A 277 -11.10 14.51 -21.24
N THR A 278 -10.63 13.84 -20.19
CA THR A 278 -11.52 13.23 -19.18
C THR A 278 -12.35 14.30 -18.46
N ILE A 279 -11.72 15.40 -18.06
CA ILE A 279 -12.40 16.49 -17.33
C ILE A 279 -13.38 17.22 -18.25
N MET A 280 -13.00 17.49 -19.51
CA MET A 280 -13.88 18.09 -20.51
C MET A 280 -15.15 17.25 -20.74
N LEU A 281 -15.03 15.92 -20.81
CA LEU A 281 -16.19 15.04 -20.93
C LEU A 281 -17.10 15.10 -19.70
N ASN A 282 -16.52 15.23 -18.50
CA ASN A 282 -17.30 15.37 -17.27
C ASN A 282 -18.00 16.73 -17.16
N LEU A 283 -17.31 17.79 -17.59
CA LEU A 283 -17.85 19.14 -17.71
C LEU A 283 -19.04 19.16 -18.67
N GLU A 284 -18.87 18.64 -19.89
CA GLU A 284 -19.94 18.57 -20.91
C GLU A 284 -21.16 17.80 -20.37
N ARG A 285 -20.94 16.70 -19.65
CA ARG A 285 -22.04 15.95 -19.00
C ARG A 285 -22.79 16.80 -17.98
N ALA A 286 -22.09 17.54 -17.13
CA ALA A 286 -22.72 18.41 -16.13
C ALA A 286 -23.50 19.56 -16.80
N GLU A 287 -22.93 20.21 -17.81
CA GLU A 287 -23.60 21.27 -18.59
C GLU A 287 -24.85 20.75 -19.29
N ASN A 288 -24.78 19.58 -19.92
CA ASN A 288 -25.94 18.96 -20.56
C ASN A 288 -27.03 18.60 -19.55
N GLN A 289 -26.66 18.07 -18.38
CA GLN A 289 -27.62 17.77 -17.30
C GLN A 289 -28.35 19.01 -16.78
N LEU A 290 -27.67 20.17 -16.78
CA LEU A 290 -28.23 21.46 -16.39
C LEU A 290 -29.14 22.03 -17.49
N ASN A 291 -28.72 21.93 -18.76
CA ASN A 291 -29.42 22.53 -19.90
C ASN A 291 -30.65 21.74 -20.39
N ASN A 292 -30.71 20.43 -20.15
CA ASN A 292 -31.82 19.57 -20.60
C ASN A 292 -33.18 19.89 -19.93
N ASP A 293 -33.22 20.79 -18.93
CA ASP A 293 -34.47 21.32 -18.38
C ASP A 293 -34.94 22.62 -19.07
N VAL A 294 -34.07 23.34 -19.78
CA VAL A 294 -34.45 24.58 -20.49
C VAL A 294 -35.24 24.27 -21.77
N SER A 295 -34.96 23.15 -22.43
CA SER A 295 -35.68 22.71 -23.63
C SER A 295 -37.08 22.16 -23.32
N THR A 296 -37.28 21.48 -22.18
CA THR A 296 -38.59 20.93 -21.80
C THR A 296 -39.58 22.01 -21.32
N ILE A 297 -39.09 23.15 -20.85
CA ILE A 297 -39.92 24.32 -20.47
C ILE A 297 -40.35 25.13 -21.71
N ASN A 298 -39.54 25.16 -22.78
CA ASN A 298 -39.88 25.92 -23.99
C ASN A 298 -40.82 25.18 -24.96
N ASP A 299 -40.94 23.85 -24.86
CA ASP A 299 -41.88 23.05 -25.66
C ASP A 299 -43.27 22.90 -25.01
N SER A 300 -43.50 23.52 -23.85
CA SER A 300 -44.76 23.44 -23.08
C SER A 300 -45.54 24.76 -22.95
N ASN A 301 -45.20 25.79 -23.75
CA ASN A 301 -45.94 27.07 -23.85
C ASN A 301 -46.61 27.27 -25.20
#